data_AF-A0A0P1HS10-F1
#
_entry.id   AF-A0A0P1HS10-F1
#
_cell.length_a   1.000
_cell.length_b   1.000
_cell.length_c   1.000
_cell.angle_alpha   90.00
_cell.angle_beta   90.00
_cell.angle_gamma   90.00
#
_symmetry.space_group_name_H-M   'P 1'
#
loop_
_entity.id
_entity.type
_entity.pdbx_description
1 polymer ?
#
loop_
_entity_poly.entity_id
_entity_poly.type
_entity_poly.pdbx_seq_one_letter_code
_entity_poly.pdbx_strand_id
1 'polypeptide(L)'
;MKGWSIFSHSVSMVLRNFQAAIQIFLVPTLLVFAVVFAVVYAVFQSGIIPVGQAVNMPLGSVSTGFLLQMAAVWVVVMLISIWGVVAWHRYVLLEEMPEGWIPRLHTSNILIYFLRAVQLAIVSVISLIAVAFIGSAFAEAAGYFGVAILIVLFIAVALFLSRLLVILPAAAVGRAISLSDALEATKGAIPALFLLGVCVFLAQLVVELALSAVAGIPVFSLVLQLGFAVILSLLNVSIMTTLYGHYVEGRPV
;
A
#
# COMPACT_ATOMS: atom_id res chain seq x y z
N MET A 1 -17.60 -0.56 17.59
CA MET A 1 -16.26 -0.05 17.92
C MET A 1 -15.68 0.66 16.68
N LYS A 2 -15.11 1.86 16.80
CA LYS A 2 -14.74 2.71 15.65
C LYS A 2 -13.84 2.03 14.61
N GLY A 3 -12.85 1.23 15.02
CA GLY A 3 -11.95 0.52 14.09
C GLY A 3 -12.68 -0.48 13.19
N TRP A 4 -13.63 -1.25 13.74
CA TRP A 4 -14.49 -2.14 12.95
C TRP A 4 -15.39 -1.36 11.99
N SER A 5 -15.97 -0.24 12.42
CA SER A 5 -16.79 0.61 11.54
C SER A 5 -15.97 1.14 10.36
N ILE A 6 -14.74 1.62 10.58
CA ILE A 6 -13.85 2.07 9.49
C ILE A 6 -13.56 0.91 8.52
N PHE A 7 -13.24 -0.27 9.05
CA PHE A 7 -12.95 -1.45 8.23
C PHE A 7 -14.16 -1.89 7.40
N SER A 8 -15.32 -2.11 8.04
CA SER A 8 -16.53 -2.58 7.37
C SER A 8 -17.08 -1.55 6.39
N HIS A 9 -16.97 -0.26 6.71
CA HIS A 9 -17.29 0.83 5.80
C HIS A 9 -16.40 0.80 4.55
N SER A 10 -15.09 0.59 4.73
CA SER A 10 -14.13 0.52 3.61
C SER A 10 -14.39 -0.69 2.71
N VAL A 11 -14.71 -1.86 3.29
CA VAL A 11 -15.13 -3.05 2.52
C VAL A 11 -16.42 -2.77 1.77
N SER A 12 -17.44 -2.23 2.44
CA SER A 12 -18.73 -1.88 1.85
C SER A 12 -18.58 -0.86 0.70
N MET A 13 -17.68 0.11 0.85
CA MET A 13 -17.37 1.11 -0.17
C MET A 13 -16.86 0.46 -1.46
N VAL A 14 -15.93 -0.49 -1.38
CA VAL A 14 -15.42 -1.23 -2.55
C VAL A 14 -16.51 -2.09 -3.17
N LEU A 15 -17.27 -2.83 -2.36
CA LEU A 15 -18.29 -3.76 -2.85
C LEU A 15 -19.47 -3.03 -3.52
N ARG A 16 -19.94 -1.92 -2.95
CA ARG A 16 -21.05 -1.13 -3.50
C ARG A 16 -20.66 -0.40 -4.78
N ASN A 17 -19.39 -0.02 -4.91
CA ASN A 17 -18.87 0.71 -6.05
C ASN A 17 -17.95 -0.15 -6.93
N PHE A 18 -18.20 -1.47 -6.98
CA PHE A 18 -17.34 -2.42 -7.69
C PHE A 18 -17.18 -2.09 -9.17
N GLN A 19 -18.26 -1.64 -9.83
CA GLN A 19 -18.19 -1.21 -11.23
C GLN A 19 -17.25 -0.01 -11.42
N ALA A 20 -17.36 1.01 -10.57
CA ALA A 20 -16.48 2.17 -10.60
C ALA A 20 -15.03 1.78 -10.28
N ALA A 21 -14.82 0.85 -9.33
CA ALA A 21 -13.50 0.32 -9.03
C ALA A 21 -12.85 -0.33 -10.25
N ILE A 22 -13.58 -1.18 -11.00
CA ILE A 22 -13.06 -1.75 -12.25
C ILE A 22 -12.78 -0.66 -13.27
N GLN A 23 -13.71 0.27 -13.50
CA GLN A 23 -13.52 1.36 -14.48
C GLN A 23 -12.29 2.22 -14.15
N ILE A 24 -12.00 2.43 -12.86
CA ILE A 24 -10.87 3.24 -12.42
C ILE A 24 -9.55 2.46 -12.52
N PHE A 25 -9.52 1.20 -12.12
CA PHE A 25 -8.27 0.46 -11.96
C PHE A 25 -7.90 -0.45 -13.13
N LEU A 26 -8.83 -0.85 -13.99
CA LEU A 26 -8.56 -1.81 -15.07
C LEU A 26 -7.42 -1.34 -15.99
N VAL A 27 -7.51 -0.11 -16.52
CA VAL A 27 -6.49 0.44 -17.42
C VAL A 27 -5.14 0.63 -16.72
N PRO A 28 -5.05 1.31 -15.55
CA PRO A 28 -3.80 1.40 -14.80
C PRO A 28 -3.17 0.03 -14.51
N THR A 29 -3.96 -0.96 -14.07
CA THR A 29 -3.46 -2.30 -13.76
C THR A 29 -2.94 -3.02 -15.00
N LEU A 30 -3.66 -2.96 -16.13
CA LEU A 30 -3.18 -3.54 -17.39
C LEU A 30 -1.88 -2.90 -17.88
N LEU A 31 -1.71 -1.58 -17.71
CA LEU A 31 -0.47 -0.90 -18.05
C LEU A 31 0.69 -1.33 -17.14
N VAL A 32 0.45 -1.48 -15.83
CA VAL A 32 1.45 -2.03 -14.91
C VAL A 32 1.85 -3.45 -15.35
N PHE A 33 0.88 -4.31 -15.65
CA PHE A 33 1.17 -5.66 -16.14
C PHE A 33 1.97 -5.63 -17.45
N ALA A 34 1.64 -4.76 -18.40
CA ALA A 34 2.37 -4.63 -19.65
C ALA A 34 3.83 -4.19 -19.44
N VAL A 35 4.07 -3.20 -18.57
CA VAL A 35 5.42 -2.72 -18.23
C VAL A 35 6.23 -3.81 -17.54
N VAL A 36 5.65 -4.45 -16.51
CA VAL A 36 6.32 -5.53 -15.77
C VAL A 36 6.61 -6.71 -16.69
N PHE A 37 5.65 -7.12 -17.53
CA PHE A 37 5.84 -8.20 -18.48
C PHE A 37 6.96 -7.90 -19.48
N ALA A 38 6.98 -6.69 -20.07
CA ALA A 38 8.03 -6.29 -21.00
C ALA A 38 9.42 -6.33 -20.35
N VAL A 39 9.54 -5.89 -19.10
CA VAL A 39 10.79 -5.90 -18.34
C VAL A 39 11.22 -7.34 -18.02
N VAL A 40 10.32 -8.16 -17.49
CA VAL A 40 10.60 -9.58 -17.19
C VAL A 40 11.01 -10.33 -18.45
N TYR A 41 10.30 -10.10 -19.56
CA TYR A 41 10.63 -10.69 -20.85
C TYR A 41 12.03 -10.26 -21.33
N ALA A 42 12.37 -8.97 -21.22
CA ALA A 42 13.69 -8.47 -21.60
C ALA A 42 14.82 -9.07 -20.74
N VAL A 43 14.59 -9.20 -19.42
CA VAL A 43 15.55 -9.82 -18.48
C VAL A 43 15.72 -11.32 -18.77
N PHE A 44 14.65 -11.99 -19.19
CA PHE A 44 14.71 -13.38 -19.60
C PHE A 44 15.53 -13.56 -20.89
N GLN A 45 15.28 -12.70 -21.90
CA GLN A 45 16.00 -12.73 -23.17
C GLN A 45 17.49 -12.38 -23.04
N SER A 46 17.87 -11.57 -22.04
CA SER A 46 19.28 -11.22 -21.82
C SER A 46 20.10 -12.36 -21.21
N GLY A 47 19.48 -13.47 -20.78
CA GLY A 47 20.17 -14.63 -20.20
C GLY A 47 20.77 -14.37 -18.82
N ILE A 48 20.46 -13.22 -18.20
CA ILE A 48 20.97 -12.81 -16.88
C ILE A 48 20.46 -13.74 -15.77
N ILE A 49 19.23 -14.27 -15.90
CA ILE A 49 18.59 -15.14 -14.91
C ILE A 49 18.34 -16.52 -15.55
N PRO A 50 19.13 -17.55 -15.20
CA PRO A 50 18.84 -18.93 -15.56
C PRO A 50 17.49 -19.39 -15.01
N VAL A 51 16.66 -19.99 -15.86
CA VAL A 51 15.32 -20.47 -15.50
C VAL A 51 15.42 -21.66 -14.55
N GLY A 52 14.71 -21.60 -13.42
CA GLY A 52 14.60 -22.73 -12.50
C GLY A 52 15.77 -22.91 -11.52
N GLN A 53 16.70 -21.96 -11.45
CA GLN A 53 17.74 -21.92 -10.42
C GLN A 53 17.57 -20.72 -9.50
N ALA A 54 17.78 -20.94 -8.21
CA ALA A 54 17.91 -19.84 -7.25
C ALA A 54 19.20 -19.08 -7.57
N VAL A 55 19.06 -17.91 -8.19
CA VAL A 55 20.20 -17.05 -8.52
C VAL A 55 20.61 -16.30 -7.27
N ASN A 56 21.63 -16.80 -6.57
CA ASN A 56 22.35 -16.02 -5.57
C ASN A 56 23.35 -15.10 -6.28
N MET A 57 22.88 -13.95 -6.73
CA MET A 57 23.75 -12.89 -7.25
C MET A 57 24.33 -12.08 -6.08
N PRO A 58 25.66 -12.05 -5.88
CA PRO A 58 26.27 -11.14 -4.93
C PRO A 58 25.86 -9.70 -5.26
N LEU A 59 25.55 -8.87 -4.26
CA LEU A 59 25.12 -7.48 -4.48
C LEU A 59 26.07 -6.66 -5.38
N GLY A 60 27.37 -7.00 -5.39
CA GLY A 60 28.38 -6.35 -6.25
C GLY A 60 28.45 -6.85 -7.70
N SER A 61 27.71 -7.91 -8.06
CA SER A 61 27.67 -8.49 -9.42
C SER A 61 26.64 -7.82 -10.33
N VAL A 62 25.75 -6.99 -9.78
CA VAL A 62 24.71 -6.28 -10.52
C VAL A 62 25.26 -4.96 -11.03
N SER A 63 25.21 -4.75 -12.35
CA SER A 63 25.69 -3.50 -12.96
C SER A 63 24.87 -2.29 -12.48
N THR A 64 25.53 -1.15 -12.27
CA THR A 64 24.85 0.11 -11.93
C THR A 64 23.80 0.50 -12.96
N GLY A 65 24.06 0.23 -14.26
CA GLY A 65 23.10 0.49 -15.34
C GLY A 65 21.81 -0.31 -15.18
N PHE A 66 21.91 -1.59 -14.82
CA PHE A 66 20.74 -2.42 -14.54
C PHE A 66 19.95 -1.91 -13.32
N LEU A 67 20.64 -1.51 -12.24
CA LEU A 67 19.98 -0.94 -11.06
C LEU A 67 19.21 0.34 -11.39
N LEU A 68 19.81 1.25 -12.17
CA LEU A 68 19.15 2.48 -12.62
C LEU A 68 17.95 2.18 -13.50
N GLN A 69 18.04 1.20 -14.40
CA GLN A 69 16.92 0.76 -15.23
C GLN A 69 15.77 0.20 -14.37
N MET A 70 16.07 -0.67 -13.40
CA MET A 70 15.06 -1.21 -12.48
C MET A 70 14.42 -0.10 -11.64
N ALA A 71 15.21 0.85 -11.14
CA ALA A 71 14.69 2.01 -10.42
C ALA A 71 13.74 2.86 -11.28
N ALA A 72 14.10 3.10 -12.55
CA ALA A 72 13.25 3.84 -13.48
C ALA A 72 11.93 3.11 -13.75
N VAL A 73 11.97 1.78 -13.97
CA VAL A 73 10.76 0.94 -14.12
C VAL A 73 9.87 1.03 -12.89
N TRP A 74 10.46 0.93 -11.69
CA TRP A 74 9.72 1.06 -10.43
C TRP A 74 9.00 2.40 -10.31
N VAL A 75 9.66 3.50 -10.68
CA VAL A 75 9.03 4.83 -10.67
C VAL A 75 7.85 4.87 -11.66
N VAL A 76 8.01 4.32 -12.87
CA VAL A 76 6.92 4.27 -13.87
C VAL A 76 5.73 3.47 -13.34
N VAL A 77 5.96 2.26 -12.80
CA VAL A 77 4.91 1.43 -12.22
C VAL A 77 4.21 2.14 -11.07
N MET A 78 4.97 2.83 -10.22
CA MET A 78 4.43 3.60 -9.10
C MET A 78 3.55 4.75 -9.58
N LEU A 79 3.97 5.51 -10.59
CA LEU A 79 3.17 6.62 -11.13
C LEU A 79 1.86 6.13 -11.77
N ILE A 80 1.90 5.02 -12.51
CA ILE A 80 0.68 4.41 -13.08
C ILE A 80 -0.26 3.94 -11.96
N SER A 81 0.29 3.33 -10.91
CA SER A 81 -0.50 2.86 -9.77
C SER A 81 -1.13 4.03 -9.01
N ILE A 82 -0.36 5.11 -8.78
CA ILE A 82 -0.84 6.34 -8.13
C ILE A 82 -1.95 6.99 -8.95
N TRP A 83 -1.88 6.96 -10.28
CA TRP A 83 -2.96 7.48 -11.12
C TRP A 83 -4.32 6.85 -10.80
N GLY A 84 -4.38 5.51 -10.69
CA GLY A 84 -5.61 4.81 -10.28
C GLY A 84 -6.02 5.14 -8.84
N VAL A 85 -5.06 5.20 -7.92
CA VAL A 85 -5.29 5.51 -6.50
C VAL A 85 -5.84 6.94 -6.31
N VAL A 86 -5.27 7.92 -7.00
CA VAL A 86 -5.72 9.32 -6.98
C VAL A 86 -7.13 9.42 -7.56
N ALA A 87 -7.40 8.76 -8.68
CA ALA A 87 -8.73 8.72 -9.26
C ALA A 87 -9.76 8.11 -8.29
N TRP A 88 -9.40 7.03 -7.58
CA TRP A 88 -10.27 6.44 -6.56
C TRP A 88 -10.55 7.37 -5.38
N HIS A 89 -9.53 8.00 -4.81
CA HIS A 89 -9.71 8.97 -3.73
C HIS A 89 -10.65 10.11 -4.14
N ARG A 90 -10.49 10.63 -5.37
CA ARG A 90 -11.32 11.71 -5.90
C ARG A 90 -12.74 11.25 -6.21
N TYR A 91 -12.92 10.05 -6.74
CA TYR A 91 -14.24 9.44 -6.93
C TYR A 91 -15.01 9.36 -5.61
N VAL A 92 -14.38 8.85 -4.54
CA VAL A 92 -15.06 8.68 -3.24
C VAL A 92 -15.26 10.01 -2.52
N LEU A 93 -14.26 10.90 -2.53
CA LEU A 93 -14.29 12.12 -1.71
C LEU A 93 -14.94 13.30 -2.43
N LEU A 94 -14.78 13.41 -3.74
CA LEU A 94 -15.27 14.52 -4.55
C LEU A 94 -16.43 14.12 -5.48
N GLU A 95 -16.87 12.86 -5.44
CA GLU A 95 -17.91 12.32 -6.33
C GLU A 95 -17.57 12.51 -7.82
N GLU A 96 -16.26 12.48 -8.15
CA GLU A 96 -15.79 12.58 -9.53
C GLU A 96 -16.06 11.26 -10.27
N MET A 97 -17.24 11.16 -10.90
CA MET A 97 -17.69 9.96 -11.59
C MET A 97 -16.78 9.61 -12.79
N PRO A 98 -16.47 8.31 -13.01
CA PRO A 98 -15.76 7.88 -14.20
C PRO A 98 -16.57 8.17 -15.48
N GLU A 99 -15.98 8.88 -16.44
CA GLU A 99 -16.59 9.16 -17.76
C GLU A 99 -16.31 8.04 -18.79
N GLY A 100 -15.65 6.96 -18.37
CA GLY A 100 -15.24 5.85 -19.21
C GLY A 100 -14.26 4.92 -18.50
N TRP A 101 -13.45 4.20 -19.27
CA TRP A 101 -12.46 3.23 -18.77
C TRP A 101 -11.09 3.86 -18.46
N ILE A 102 -10.86 5.09 -18.92
CA ILE A 102 -9.61 5.82 -18.73
C ILE A 102 -9.88 6.91 -17.69
N PRO A 103 -9.34 6.79 -16.47
CA PRO A 103 -9.51 7.83 -15.45
C PRO A 103 -8.89 9.15 -15.88
N ARG A 104 -9.49 10.27 -15.47
CA ARG A 104 -8.91 11.60 -15.75
C ARG A 104 -7.51 11.72 -15.12
N LEU A 105 -6.56 12.27 -15.89
CA LEU A 105 -5.18 12.46 -15.47
C LEU A 105 -5.03 13.78 -14.71
N HIS A 106 -5.08 13.70 -13.37
CA HIS A 106 -4.79 14.84 -12.49
C HIS A 106 -3.30 14.93 -12.18
N THR A 107 -2.48 15.28 -13.18
CA THR A 107 -1.00 15.20 -13.12
C THR A 107 -0.40 15.93 -11.93
N SER A 108 -0.91 17.11 -11.58
CA SER A 108 -0.49 17.87 -10.39
C SER A 108 -0.74 17.07 -9.10
N ASN A 109 -1.95 16.55 -8.92
CA ASN A 109 -2.31 15.74 -7.75
C ASN A 109 -1.53 14.43 -7.68
N ILE A 110 -1.29 13.77 -8.82
CA ILE A 110 -0.48 12.56 -8.91
C ILE A 110 0.96 12.84 -8.44
N LEU A 111 1.56 13.93 -8.90
CA LEU A 111 2.91 14.31 -8.49
C LEU A 111 2.98 14.66 -7.00
N ILE A 112 2.03 15.45 -6.50
CA ILE A 112 1.96 15.80 -5.07
C ILE A 112 1.76 14.54 -4.22
N TYR A 113 0.86 13.64 -4.64
CA TYR A 113 0.65 12.35 -3.97
C TYR A 113 1.93 11.53 -3.92
N PHE A 114 2.64 11.42 -5.05
CA PHE A 114 3.93 10.73 -5.12
C PHE A 114 4.95 11.33 -4.15
N LEU A 115 5.12 12.65 -4.15
CA LEU A 115 6.06 13.32 -3.24
C LEU A 115 5.70 13.13 -1.76
N ARG A 116 4.40 13.15 -1.42
CA ARG A 116 3.93 12.84 -0.06
C ARG A 116 4.13 11.38 0.30
N ALA A 117 3.93 10.45 -0.63
CA ALA A 117 4.22 9.03 -0.42
C ALA A 117 5.70 8.80 -0.17
N VAL A 118 6.58 9.46 -0.93
CA VAL A 118 8.04 9.44 -0.71
C VAL A 118 8.39 10.03 0.65
N GLN A 119 7.81 11.17 1.03
CA GLN A 119 8.02 11.78 2.34
C GLN A 119 7.64 10.81 3.48
N LEU A 120 6.47 10.16 3.39
CA LEU A 120 6.03 9.19 4.37
C LEU A 120 6.91 7.94 4.38
N ALA A 121 7.33 7.44 3.22
CA ALA A 121 8.24 6.32 3.13
C ALA A 121 9.58 6.62 3.84
N ILE A 122 10.14 7.82 3.65
CA ILE A 122 11.37 8.24 4.35
C ILE A 122 11.15 8.26 5.87
N VAL A 123 10.04 8.86 6.33
CA VAL A 123 9.70 8.88 7.78
C VAL A 123 9.54 7.46 8.32
N SER A 124 8.87 6.58 7.58
CA SER A 124 8.70 5.17 7.94
C SER A 124 10.03 4.44 8.02
N VAL A 125 10.91 4.59 7.03
CA VAL A 125 12.23 3.95 7.00
C VAL A 125 13.09 4.40 8.18
N ILE A 126 13.17 5.71 8.44
CA ILE A 126 13.92 6.24 9.59
C ILE A 126 13.38 5.67 10.90
N SER A 127 12.05 5.65 11.07
CA SER A 127 11.40 5.11 12.27
C SER A 127 11.71 3.62 12.44
N LEU A 128 11.61 2.84 11.36
CA LEU A 128 11.87 1.39 11.39
C LEU A 128 13.34 1.05 11.61
N ILE A 129 14.28 1.85 11.08
CA ILE A 129 15.71 1.70 11.38
C ILE A 129 15.95 1.90 12.89
N ALA A 130 15.33 2.91 13.50
CA ALA A 130 15.45 3.14 14.93
C ALA A 130 14.89 1.95 15.74
N VAL A 131 13.72 1.43 15.36
CA VAL A 131 13.13 0.24 15.99
C VAL A 131 14.02 -0.99 15.82
N ALA A 132 14.54 -1.23 14.62
CA ALA A 132 15.40 -2.38 14.34
C ALA A 132 16.69 -2.31 15.15
N PHE A 133 17.37 -1.16 15.18
CA PHE A 133 18.64 -0.99 15.88
C PHE A 133 18.48 -1.06 17.41
N ILE A 134 17.50 -0.34 17.96
CA ILE A 134 17.23 -0.36 19.41
C ILE A 134 16.74 -1.76 19.80
N GLY A 135 15.76 -2.28 19.07
CA GLY A 135 15.12 -3.55 19.41
C GLY A 135 16.03 -4.76 19.25
N SER A 136 16.98 -4.76 18.31
CA SER A 136 17.96 -5.84 18.20
C SER A 136 18.88 -5.89 19.43
N ALA A 137 19.33 -4.72 19.92
CA ALA A 137 20.16 -4.66 21.12
C ALA A 137 19.42 -5.17 22.37
N PHE A 138 18.14 -4.83 22.53
CA PHE A 138 17.31 -5.35 23.61
C PHE A 138 17.02 -6.85 23.48
N ALA A 139 16.76 -7.34 22.26
CA ALA A 139 16.52 -8.76 22.00
C ALA A 139 17.75 -9.61 22.35
N GLU A 140 18.95 -9.13 22.02
CA GLU A 140 20.21 -9.79 22.38
C GLU A 140 20.44 -9.80 23.89
N ALA A 141 20.22 -8.67 24.57
CA ALA A 141 20.49 -8.53 26.00
C ALA A 141 19.49 -9.27 26.90
N ALA A 142 18.21 -9.35 26.51
CA ALA A 142 17.11 -9.82 27.37
C ALA A 142 16.36 -11.04 26.82
N GLY A 143 16.81 -11.64 25.72
CA GLY A 143 16.20 -12.81 25.10
C GLY A 143 14.72 -12.59 24.74
N TYR A 144 13.84 -13.52 25.16
CA TYR A 144 12.40 -13.45 24.85
C TYR A 144 11.71 -12.17 25.36
N PHE A 145 12.17 -11.61 26.48
CA PHE A 145 11.62 -10.35 26.98
C PHE A 145 11.99 -9.17 26.06
N GLY A 146 13.21 -9.17 25.53
CA GLY A 146 13.64 -8.18 24.55
C GLY A 146 12.86 -8.28 23.23
N VAL A 147 12.54 -9.50 22.78
CA VAL A 147 11.67 -9.73 21.61
C VAL A 147 10.26 -9.18 21.85
N ALA A 148 9.69 -9.38 23.03
CA ALA A 148 8.38 -8.83 23.37
C ALA A 148 8.37 -7.28 23.32
N ILE A 149 9.42 -6.64 23.82
CA ILE A 149 9.60 -5.18 23.73
C ILE A 149 9.68 -4.72 22.27
N LEU A 150 10.45 -5.42 21.43
CA LEU A 150 10.58 -5.11 20.01
C LEU A 150 9.21 -5.16 19.30
N ILE A 151 8.39 -6.16 19.58
CA ILE A 151 7.03 -6.28 19.03
C ILE A 151 6.16 -5.09 19.45
N VAL A 152 6.19 -4.73 20.74
CA VAL A 152 5.44 -3.58 21.25
C VAL A 152 5.89 -2.27 20.59
N LEU A 153 7.21 -2.07 20.44
CA LEU A 153 7.77 -0.89 19.79
C LEU A 153 7.40 -0.82 18.32
N PHE A 154 7.44 -1.94 17.60
CA PHE A 154 7.01 -2.04 16.22
C PHE A 154 5.53 -1.67 16.06
N ILE A 155 4.64 -2.22 16.92
CA ILE A 155 3.22 -1.88 16.91
C ILE A 155 3.02 -0.40 17.21
N ALA A 156 3.72 0.17 18.20
CA ALA A 156 3.62 1.59 18.53
C ALA A 156 4.01 2.48 17.34
N VAL A 157 5.09 2.15 16.64
CA VAL A 157 5.52 2.88 15.43
C VAL A 157 4.53 2.69 14.28
N ALA A 158 4.01 1.49 14.06
CA ALA A 158 2.99 1.25 13.03
C ALA A 158 1.71 2.07 13.30
N LEU A 159 1.25 2.12 14.55
CA LEU A 159 0.11 2.95 14.96
C LEU A 159 0.41 4.44 14.77
N PHE A 160 1.62 4.89 15.12
CA PHE A 160 2.04 6.27 14.88
C PHE A 160 2.03 6.62 13.38
N LEU A 161 2.63 5.77 12.53
CA LEU A 161 2.70 6.01 11.09
C LEU A 161 1.33 5.96 10.42
N SER A 162 0.42 5.08 10.88
CA SER A 162 -0.93 4.96 10.32
C SER A 162 -1.75 6.26 10.45
N ARG A 163 -1.45 7.10 11.44
CA ARG A 163 -2.05 8.44 11.61
C ARG A 163 -1.68 9.40 10.48
N LEU A 164 -0.53 9.21 9.86
CA LEU A 164 -0.04 10.08 8.78
C LEU A 164 -0.62 9.69 7.41
N LEU A 165 -1.30 8.55 7.29
CA LEU A 165 -1.86 8.08 6.02
C LEU A 165 -2.93 9.00 5.45
N VAL A 166 -3.58 9.83 6.29
CA VAL A 166 -4.57 10.83 5.85
C VAL A 166 -3.99 11.91 4.93
N ILE A 167 -2.66 12.07 4.92
CA ILE A 167 -1.95 13.01 4.02
C ILE A 167 -2.09 12.61 2.55
N LEU A 168 -2.19 11.31 2.27
CA LEU A 168 -2.23 10.80 0.90
C LEU A 168 -3.59 11.08 0.22
N PRO A 169 -4.75 10.76 0.81
CA PRO A 169 -6.03 11.22 0.27
C PRO A 169 -6.13 12.74 0.17
N ALA A 170 -5.59 13.49 1.13
CA ALA A 170 -5.55 14.95 1.07
C ALA A 170 -4.84 15.45 -0.20
N ALA A 171 -3.66 14.89 -0.51
CA ALA A 171 -2.92 15.19 -1.73
C ALA A 171 -3.73 14.85 -2.99
N ALA A 172 -4.42 13.70 -3.00
CA ALA A 172 -5.25 13.28 -4.13
C ALA A 172 -6.40 14.26 -4.43
N VAL A 173 -7.02 14.83 -3.39
CA VAL A 173 -8.10 15.83 -3.55
C VAL A 173 -7.61 17.27 -3.68
N GLY A 174 -6.30 17.50 -3.67
CA GLY A 174 -5.71 18.83 -3.86
C GLY A 174 -5.65 19.68 -2.60
N ARG A 175 -5.76 19.06 -1.42
CA ARG A 175 -5.54 19.71 -0.13
C ARG A 175 -4.16 19.38 0.41
N ALA A 176 -3.39 20.40 0.75
CA ALA A 176 -2.11 20.22 1.42
C ALA A 176 -2.33 20.25 2.94
N ILE A 177 -2.12 19.11 3.60
CA ILE A 177 -2.03 19.03 5.06
C ILE A 177 -0.60 18.67 5.46
N SER A 178 -0.11 19.25 6.54
CA SER A 178 1.21 18.97 7.08
C SER A 178 1.22 17.71 7.96
N LEU A 179 2.41 17.26 8.37
CA LEU A 179 2.54 16.16 9.33
C LEU A 179 1.88 16.49 10.68
N SER A 180 2.03 17.74 11.15
CA SER A 180 1.38 18.19 12.39
C SER A 180 -0.14 18.21 12.26
N ASP A 181 -0.69 18.67 11.13
CA ASP A 181 -2.14 18.69 10.89
C ASP A 181 -2.71 17.27 10.90
N ALA A 182 -2.01 16.32 10.26
CA ALA A 182 -2.42 14.92 10.24
C ALA A 182 -2.42 14.30 11.65
N LEU A 183 -1.40 14.62 12.47
CA LEU A 183 -1.35 14.19 13.86
C LEU A 183 -2.48 14.84 14.68
N GLU A 184 -2.75 16.12 14.48
CA GLU A 184 -3.82 16.82 15.16
C GLU A 184 -5.20 16.26 14.82
N ALA A 185 -5.51 16.07 13.53
CA ALA A 185 -6.77 15.51 13.06
C ALA A 185 -7.01 14.07 13.57
N THR A 186 -5.94 13.31 13.80
CA THR A 186 -6.02 11.92 14.27
C THR A 186 -5.75 11.78 15.78
N LYS A 187 -5.86 12.85 16.57
CA LYS A 187 -5.75 12.79 18.03
C LYS A 187 -6.79 11.81 18.60
N GLY A 188 -6.34 10.90 19.46
CA GLY A 188 -7.19 9.86 20.06
C GLY A 188 -7.60 8.71 19.12
N ALA A 189 -7.06 8.63 17.90
CA ALA A 189 -7.39 7.57 16.95
C ALA A 189 -6.75 6.21 17.29
N ILE A 190 -5.77 6.15 18.21
CA ILE A 190 -4.96 4.96 18.49
C ILE A 190 -5.79 3.68 18.75
N PRO A 191 -6.83 3.68 19.61
CA PRO A 191 -7.62 2.46 19.83
C PRO A 191 -8.37 2.00 18.57
N ALA A 192 -8.84 2.94 17.75
CA ALA A 192 -9.52 2.63 16.50
C ALA A 192 -8.54 2.09 15.46
N LEU A 193 -7.36 2.69 15.33
CA LEU A 193 -6.29 2.26 14.43
C LEU A 193 -5.74 0.88 14.82
N PHE A 194 -5.62 0.58 16.12
CA PHE A 194 -5.23 -0.73 16.60
C PHE A 194 -6.24 -1.80 16.18
N LEU A 195 -7.53 -1.59 16.47
CA LEU A 195 -8.56 -2.53 16.06
C LEU A 195 -8.66 -2.67 14.54
N LEU A 196 -8.52 -1.56 13.80
CA LEU A 196 -8.46 -1.57 12.34
C LEU A 196 -7.28 -2.41 11.83
N GLY A 197 -6.11 -2.27 12.43
CA GLY A 197 -4.92 -3.08 12.12
C GLY A 197 -5.17 -4.57 12.36
N VAL A 198 -5.86 -4.92 13.46
CA VAL A 198 -6.28 -6.31 13.72
C VAL A 198 -7.25 -6.81 12.63
N CYS A 199 -8.22 -6.01 12.22
CA CYS A 199 -9.16 -6.40 11.14
C CYS A 199 -8.44 -6.63 9.80
N VAL A 200 -7.50 -5.74 9.44
CA VAL A 200 -6.68 -5.89 8.22
C VAL A 200 -5.80 -7.13 8.30
N PHE A 201 -5.17 -7.37 9.45
CA PHE A 201 -4.38 -8.58 9.69
C PHE A 201 -5.21 -9.86 9.55
N LEU A 202 -6.41 -9.89 10.13
CA LEU A 202 -7.32 -11.04 9.99
C LEU A 202 -7.78 -11.24 8.54
N ALA A 203 -8.05 -10.17 7.80
CA ALA A 203 -8.39 -10.26 6.38
C ALA A 203 -7.22 -10.82 5.55
N GLN A 204 -6.00 -10.37 5.82
CA GLN A 204 -4.78 -10.89 5.22
C GLN A 204 -4.60 -12.38 5.53
N LEU A 205 -4.77 -12.78 6.80
CA LEU A 205 -4.67 -14.17 7.24
C LEU A 205 -5.68 -15.07 6.52
N VAL A 206 -6.93 -14.60 6.33
CA VAL A 206 -7.95 -15.35 5.57
C VAL A 206 -7.53 -15.56 4.13
N VAL A 207 -6.96 -14.53 3.48
CA VAL A 207 -6.42 -14.63 2.12
C VAL A 207 -5.28 -15.64 2.04
N GLU A 208 -4.33 -15.59 2.98
CA GLU A 208 -3.20 -16.51 3.03
C GLU A 208 -3.65 -17.97 3.25
N LEU A 209 -4.62 -18.19 4.13
CA LEU A 209 -5.23 -19.51 4.34
C LEU A 209 -5.92 -20.01 3.05
N ALA A 210 -6.67 -19.14 2.36
CA ALA A 210 -7.30 -19.50 1.09
C ALA A 210 -6.26 -19.86 0.00
N LEU A 211 -5.18 -19.10 -0.10
CA LEU A 211 -4.09 -19.37 -1.05
C LEU A 211 -3.33 -20.66 -0.72
N SER A 212 -3.10 -20.95 0.56
CA SER A 212 -2.45 -22.20 0.97
C SER A 212 -3.29 -23.44 0.66
N ALA A 213 -4.62 -23.35 0.76
CA ALA A 213 -5.53 -24.44 0.42
C ALA A 213 -5.49 -24.83 -1.07
N VAL A 214 -5.07 -23.92 -1.95
CA VAL A 214 -5.03 -24.13 -3.41
C VAL A 214 -3.60 -24.22 -3.97
N ALA A 215 -2.59 -24.24 -3.09
CA ALA A 215 -1.18 -24.18 -3.48
C ALA A 215 -0.74 -25.35 -4.39
N GLY A 216 -1.43 -26.49 -4.34
CA GLY A 216 -1.18 -27.64 -5.20
C GLY A 216 -1.59 -27.46 -6.67
N ILE A 217 -2.27 -26.37 -7.03
CA ILE A 217 -2.72 -26.07 -8.40
C ILE A 217 -2.07 -24.74 -8.84
N PRO A 218 -0.87 -24.78 -9.46
CA PRO A 218 -0.05 -23.58 -9.66
C PRO A 218 -0.74 -22.44 -10.42
N VAL A 219 -1.43 -22.76 -11.52
CA VAL A 219 -2.13 -21.75 -12.35
C VAL A 219 -3.29 -21.13 -11.59
N PHE A 220 -4.06 -21.93 -10.87
CA PHE A 220 -5.20 -21.45 -10.10
C PHE A 220 -4.77 -20.60 -8.90
N SER A 221 -3.71 -21.01 -8.21
CA SER A 221 -3.09 -20.24 -7.12
C SER A 221 -2.60 -18.88 -7.61
N LEU A 222 -1.94 -18.82 -8.77
CA LEU A 222 -1.48 -17.56 -9.36
C LEU A 222 -2.64 -16.59 -9.65
N VAL A 223 -3.72 -17.08 -10.28
CA VAL A 223 -4.89 -16.25 -10.60
C VAL A 223 -5.55 -15.73 -9.33
N LEU A 224 -5.72 -16.58 -8.31
CA LEU A 224 -6.27 -16.16 -7.02
C LEU A 224 -5.36 -15.17 -6.29
N GLN A 225 -4.05 -15.37 -6.34
CA GLN A 225 -3.08 -14.46 -5.73
C GLN A 225 -3.18 -13.06 -6.34
N LEU A 226 -3.24 -12.96 -7.67
CA LEU A 226 -3.40 -11.68 -8.36
C LEU A 226 -4.75 -11.03 -8.01
N GLY A 227 -5.84 -11.81 -7.98
CA GLY A 227 -7.16 -11.32 -7.60
C GLY A 227 -7.19 -10.77 -6.17
N PHE A 228 -6.66 -11.51 -5.20
CA PHE A 228 -6.58 -11.05 -3.81
C PHE A 228 -5.64 -9.86 -3.63
N ALA A 229 -4.51 -9.81 -4.35
CA ALA A 229 -3.60 -8.67 -4.30
C ALA A 229 -4.30 -7.36 -4.74
N VAL A 230 -5.10 -7.42 -5.81
CA VAL A 230 -5.91 -6.26 -6.26
C VAL A 230 -6.96 -5.89 -5.22
N ILE A 231 -7.72 -6.85 -4.70
CA ILE A 231 -8.77 -6.60 -3.70
C ILE A 231 -8.19 -5.99 -2.42
N LEU A 232 -7.09 -6.54 -1.91
CA LEU A 232 -6.43 -6.03 -0.71
C LEU A 232 -5.80 -4.65 -0.94
N SER A 233 -5.25 -4.39 -2.13
CA SER A 233 -4.77 -3.06 -2.49
C SER A 233 -5.90 -2.03 -2.46
N LEU A 234 -7.03 -2.33 -3.10
CA LEU A 234 -8.23 -1.47 -3.08
C LEU A 234 -8.79 -1.27 -1.68
N LEU A 235 -8.78 -2.30 -0.85
CA LEU A 235 -9.19 -2.21 0.55
C LEU A 235 -8.29 -1.24 1.32
N ASN A 236 -6.96 -1.35 1.18
CA ASN A 236 -6.01 -0.45 1.84
C ASN A 236 -6.22 1.01 1.40
N VAL A 237 -6.37 1.24 0.09
CA VAL A 237 -6.67 2.58 -0.45
C VAL A 237 -8.00 3.12 0.09
N SER A 238 -9.02 2.28 0.18
CA SER A 238 -10.33 2.65 0.72
C SER A 238 -10.28 2.94 2.22
N ILE A 239 -9.49 2.19 2.99
CA ILE A 239 -9.24 2.47 4.40
C ILE A 239 -8.62 3.85 4.57
N MET A 240 -7.60 4.20 3.76
CA MET A 240 -6.99 5.52 3.83
C MET A 240 -8.01 6.63 3.51
N THR A 241 -8.85 6.39 2.50
CA THR A 241 -9.94 7.32 2.12
C THR A 241 -10.93 7.51 3.26
N THR A 242 -11.37 6.42 3.90
CA THR A 242 -12.28 6.43 5.05
C THR A 242 -11.65 7.12 6.26
N LEU A 243 -10.36 6.87 6.54
CA LEU A 243 -9.63 7.56 7.61
C LEU A 243 -9.60 9.07 7.38
N TYR A 244 -9.27 9.52 6.18
CA TYR A 244 -9.28 10.93 5.83
C TYR A 244 -10.70 11.52 5.92
N GLY A 245 -11.71 10.87 5.32
CA GLY A 245 -13.10 11.31 5.37
C GLY A 245 -13.59 11.45 6.81
N HIS A 246 -13.28 10.50 7.68
CA HIS A 246 -13.73 10.52 9.08
C HIS A 246 -12.95 11.54 9.94
N TYR A 247 -11.62 11.47 9.95
CA TYR A 247 -10.79 12.24 10.88
C TYR A 247 -10.49 13.66 10.40
N VAL A 248 -10.48 13.92 9.09
CA VAL A 248 -10.19 15.24 8.52
C VAL A 248 -11.46 15.95 8.09
N GLU A 249 -12.42 15.25 7.48
CA GLU A 249 -13.66 15.86 6.99
C GLU A 249 -14.88 15.65 7.90
N GLY A 250 -14.75 14.88 8.98
CA GLY A 250 -15.83 14.64 9.94
C GLY A 250 -16.98 13.76 9.41
N ARG A 251 -16.76 13.02 8.32
CA ARG A 251 -17.77 12.11 7.74
C ARG A 251 -18.09 10.94 8.68
N PRO A 252 -19.34 10.46 8.71
CA PRO A 252 -19.71 9.29 9.52
C PRO A 252 -19.15 7.98 8.94
N VAL A 253 -18.98 6.98 9.81
CA VAL A 253 -18.54 5.60 9.47
C VAL A 253 -19.46 4.55 10.07
#